data_AF-A0A638YLF4-F1
#
_entry.id   AF-A0A638YLF4-F1
#
_cell.length_a   1.000
_cell.length_b   1.000
_cell.length_c   1.000
_cell.angle_alpha   90.00
_cell.angle_beta   90.00
_cell.angle_gamma   90.00
#
_symmetry.space_group_name_H-M   'P 1'
#
loop_
_entity.id
_entity.type
_entity.pdbx_description
1 polymer ?
#
loop_
_entity_poly.entity_id
_entity_poly.type
_entity_poly.pdbx_seq_one_letter_code
_entity_poly.pdbx_strand_id
1 'polypeptide(L)' 'MRATRALTQAQGLLARWFRFQPGEIDALDTDDLEMWLEQAEEQIKSEYGDKS' A
#
# COMPACT_ATOMS: atom_id res chain seq x y z
N MET A 1 13.99 4.16 -15.44
CA MET A 1 13.02 5.19 -14.98
C MET A 1 11.60 4.68 -14.70
N ARG A 2 11.20 3.43 -15.00
CA ARG A 2 9.83 2.96 -14.68
C ARG A 2 9.58 2.64 -13.20
N ALA A 3 10.58 2.12 -12.48
CA ALA A 3 10.45 1.68 -11.09
C ALA A 3 9.98 2.81 -10.14
N THR A 4 10.50 4.02 -10.33
CA THR A 4 10.21 5.16 -9.45
C THR A 4 8.74 5.60 -9.51
N ARG A 5 8.10 5.53 -10.69
CA ARG A 5 6.69 5.93 -10.84
C ARG A 5 5.73 4.92 -10.20
N ALA A 6 6.02 3.63 -10.34
CA ALA A 6 5.21 2.57 -9.73
C ALA A 6 5.27 2.64 -8.20
N LEU A 7 6.47 2.89 -7.65
CA LEU A 7 6.67 3.08 -6.21
C LEU A 7 5.84 4.26 -5.66
N THR A 8 5.93 5.44 -6.29
CA THR A 8 5.16 6.62 -5.87
C THR A 8 3.65 6.38 -5.94
N GLN A 9 3.18 5.62 -6.94
CA GLN A 9 1.76 5.28 -7.06
C GLN A 9 1.31 4.33 -5.93
N ALA A 10 2.10 3.30 -5.63
CA ALA A 10 1.82 2.38 -4.53
C ALA A 10 1.77 3.11 -3.17
N GLN A 11 2.77 3.95 -2.90
CA GLN A 11 2.81 4.81 -1.71
C GLN A 11 1.57 5.71 -1.60
N GLY A 12 1.17 6.38 -2.69
CA GLY A 12 -0.02 7.24 -2.70
C GLY A 12 -1.33 6.47 -2.46
N LEU A 13 -1.44 5.26 -2.99
CA LEU A 13 -2.60 4.38 -2.74
C LEU A 13 -2.66 3.93 -1.28
N LEU A 14 -1.53 3.50 -0.72
CA LEU A 14 -1.44 3.10 0.69
C LEU A 14 -1.72 4.27 1.63
N ALA A 15 -1.17 5.46 1.36
CA ALA A 15 -1.44 6.67 2.14
C ALA A 15 -2.94 7.00 2.17
N ARG A 16 -3.63 6.82 1.05
CA ARG A 16 -5.08 7.02 0.99
C ARG A 16 -5.84 5.94 1.77
N TRP A 17 -5.45 4.68 1.62
CA TRP A 17 -6.14 3.52 2.21
C TRP A 17 -5.99 3.47 3.73
N PHE A 18 -4.75 3.55 4.21
CA PHE A 18 -4.41 3.48 5.65
C PHE A 18 -4.36 4.84 6.35
N ARG A 19 -4.63 5.93 5.63
CA ARG A 19 -4.63 7.32 6.17
C ARG A 19 -3.27 7.75 6.74
N PHE A 20 -2.17 7.31 6.14
CA PHE A 20 -0.84 7.82 6.49
C PHE A 20 -0.77 9.33 6.31
N GLN A 21 -0.05 9.99 7.21
CA GLN A 21 0.40 11.35 7.00
C GLN A 21 1.49 11.38 5.91
N PRO A 22 1.65 12.49 5.18
CA PRO A 22 2.67 12.60 4.14
C PRO A 22 4.10 12.27 4.62
N GLY A 23 4.45 12.68 5.84
CA GLY A 23 5.78 12.37 6.40
C GLY A 23 5.97 10.90 6.79
N GLU A 24 4.89 10.15 7.03
CA GLU A 24 4.96 8.73 7.37
C GLU A 24 5.18 7.88 6.12
N ILE A 25 4.47 8.17 5.03
CA ILE A 25 4.61 7.41 3.78
C ILE A 25 5.98 7.65 3.10
N ASP A 26 6.52 8.85 3.21
CA ASP A 26 7.83 9.21 2.67
C ASP A 26 8.99 8.56 3.47
N ALA A 27 8.72 8.14 4.71
CA ALA A 27 9.69 7.48 5.58
C ALA A 27 9.66 5.95 5.48
N LEU A 28 8.66 5.36 4.81
CA LEU A 28 8.60 3.91 4.60
C LEU A 28 9.74 3.46 3.69
N ASP A 29 10.49 2.47 4.14
CA ASP A 29 11.40 1.75 3.27
C ASP A 29 10.66 0.72 2.41
N THR A 30 11.41 -0.07 1.64
CA THR A 30 10.80 -1.03 0.72
C THR A 30 10.17 -2.21 1.46
N ASP A 31 10.77 -2.65 2.58
CA ASP A 31 10.31 -3.81 3.34
C ASP A 31 9.00 -3.46 4.07
N ASP A 32 8.93 -2.26 4.67
CA ASP A 32 7.70 -1.75 5.28
C ASP A 32 6.59 -1.60 4.25
N LEU A 33 6.91 -1.09 3.05
CA LEU A 33 5.94 -0.93 1.98
C LEU A 33 5.34 -2.28 1.55
N GLU A 34 6.15 -3.32 1.42
CA GLU A 34 5.70 -4.67 1.07
C GLU A 34 4.75 -5.23 2.12
N MET A 35 5.07 -5.09 3.41
CA MET A 35 4.19 -5.49 4.51
C MET A 35 2.82 -4.79 4.43
N TRP A 36 2.79 -3.48 4.15
CA TRP A 36 1.52 -2.74 4.03
C TRP A 36 0.70 -3.15 2.79
N LEU A 37 1.37 -3.54 1.70
CA LEU A 37 0.69 -4.09 0.53
C LEU A 37 0.02 -5.43 0.85
N GLU A 38 0.71 -6.32 1.54
CA GLU A 38 0.15 -7.61 1.99
C GLU A 38 -1.06 -7.40 2.90
N GLN A 39 -0.96 -6.47 3.85
CA GLN A 39 -2.07 -6.13 4.74
C GLN A 39 -3.29 -5.60 3.98
N ALA A 40 -3.09 -4.79 2.94
CA ALA A 40 -4.17 -4.29 2.08
C ALA A 40 -4.80 -5.43 1.28
N GLU A 41 -3.98 -6.35 0.74
CA GLU A 41 -4.46 -7.51 0.01
C GLU A 41 -5.33 -8.42 0.88
N GLU A 42 -4.93 -8.69 2.12
CA GLU A 42 -5.72 -9.48 3.06
C GLU A 42 -7.05 -8.81 3.43
N GLN A 43 -7.08 -7.48 3.60
CA GLN A 43 -8.34 -6.75 3.79
C GLN A 43 -9.27 -6.89 2.58
N ILE A 44 -8.74 -6.72 1.36
CA ILE A 44 -9.52 -6.86 0.14
C ILE A 44 -10.05 -8.28 -0.02
N LYS A 45 -9.24 -9.31 0.24
CA LYS A 45 -9.67 -10.72 0.22
C LYS A 45 -10.75 -10.98 1.27
N SER A 46 -10.61 -10.44 2.47
CA SER A 46 -11.63 -10.60 3.52
C SER A 46 -12.95 -9.92 3.15
N GLU A 47 -12.91 -8.75 2.51
CA GLU A 47 -14.11 -7.97 2.17
C GLU A 47 -14.80 -8.46 0.87
N TYR A 48 -14.03 -8.97 -0.08
CA TYR A 48 -14.50 -9.26 -1.44
C TYR A 48 -14.16 -10.66 -1.95
N GLY A 49 -13.28 -11.39 -1.28
CA GLY A 49 -12.82 -12.73 -1.66
C GLY A 49 -13.80 -13.84 -1.30
N ASP A 50 -14.80 -13.56 -0.47
CA ASP A 50 -15.93 -14.48 -0.22
C ASP A 50 -17.14 -14.06 -1.08
N LYS A 51 -16.96 -14.12 -2.39
CA LYS A 51 -18.06 -14.24 -3.35
C LYS A 51 -17.92 -15.60 -4.02
N SER A 52 -18.74 -16.52 -3.53
CA SER A 52 -18.98 -17.86 -4.06
C SER A 52 -19.19 -17.88 -5.58
#